data_AF-A0A6I1GKZ7-F1
#
_entry.id   AF-A0A6I1GKZ7-F1
#
_cell.length_a   1.000
_cell.length_b   1.000
_cell.length_c   1.000
_cell.angle_alpha   90.00
_cell.angle_beta   90.00
_cell.angle_gamma   90.00
#
_symmetry.space_group_name_H-M   'P 1'
#
loop_
_entity.id
_entity.type
_entity.pdbx_description
1 polymer ?
#
loop_
_entity_poly.entity_id
_entity_poly.type
_entity_poly.pdbx_seq_one_letter_code
_entity_poly.pdbx_strand_id
1 'polypeptide(L)' 'MGFFFSDEPTYDVVKVGGWFFGDQVVLGDVSMDEAQDYIDRRSGWFNGDGNTYKIVRHRD' A
#
# COMPACT_ATOMS: atom_id res chain seq x y z
N MET A 1 -3.80 -23.78 -24.04
CA MET A 1 -3.12 -22.49 -23.80
C MET A 1 -3.26 -22.19 -22.32
N GLY A 2 -2.15 -22.22 -21.59
CA GLY A 2 -2.17 -21.95 -20.15
C GLY A 2 -2.59 -20.52 -19.90
N PHE A 3 -3.69 -20.34 -19.19
CA PHE A 3 -4.04 -19.05 -18.63
C PHE A 3 -3.08 -18.81 -17.47
N PHE A 4 -2.04 -18.02 -17.74
CA PHE A 4 -1.28 -17.32 -16.72
C PHE A 4 -2.22 -16.29 -16.11
N PHE A 5 -3.14 -16.74 -15.24
CA PHE A 5 -3.58 -15.87 -14.17
C PHE A 5 -2.32 -15.66 -13.35
N SER A 6 -1.65 -14.53 -13.59
CA SER A 6 -0.73 -13.95 -12.62
C SER A 6 -1.56 -13.66 -11.37
N ASP A 7 -1.89 -14.72 -10.62
CA ASP A 7 -2.45 -14.70 -9.27
C ASP A 7 -1.34 -14.28 -8.29
N GLU A 8 -0.44 -13.40 -8.73
CA GLU A 8 0.51 -12.76 -7.84
C GLU A 8 -0.34 -11.92 -6.90
N PRO A 9 -0.21 -12.12 -5.58
CA PRO A 9 -0.99 -11.35 -4.63
C PRO A 9 -0.64 -9.89 -4.81
N THR A 10 -1.58 -9.09 -5.30
CA THR A 10 -1.44 -7.65 -5.32
C THR A 10 -1.86 -7.08 -3.96
N TYR A 11 -1.30 -5.92 -3.65
CA TYR A 11 -1.48 -5.25 -2.37
C TYR A 11 -1.84 -3.79 -2.63
N ASP A 12 -2.62 -3.24 -1.71
CA ASP A 12 -2.95 -1.82 -1.68
C ASP A 12 -2.28 -1.17 -0.47
N VAL A 13 -1.71 0.00 -0.70
CA VAL A 13 -1.24 0.89 0.36
C VAL A 13 -2.36 1.86 0.69
N VAL A 14 -2.85 1.76 1.91
CA VAL A 14 -3.84 2.67 2.47
C VAL A 14 -3.13 3.61 3.42
N LYS A 15 -3.29 4.90 3.18
CA LYS A 15 -2.88 5.94 4.11
C LYS A 15 -3.94 6.07 5.20
N VAL A 16 -3.58 5.71 6.42
CA VAL A 16 -4.39 5.98 7.61
C VAL A 16 -4.21 7.46 7.94
N GLY A 17 -5.27 8.23 7.70
CA GLY A 17 -5.30 9.62 8.14
C GLY A 17 -5.46 9.67 9.66
N GLY A 18 -4.89 10.69 10.31
CA GLY A 18 -5.12 10.93 11.74
C GLY A 18 -6.62 11.14 12.03
N TRP A 19 -6.99 11.31 13.31
CA TRP A 19 -8.38 11.32 13.81
C TRP A 19 -9.45 12.10 12.99
N PHE A 20 -9.05 13.07 12.17
CA PHE A 20 -9.91 13.88 11.31
C PHE A 20 -9.92 13.50 9.82
N PHE A 21 -8.97 12.70 9.36
CA PHE A 21 -8.83 12.30 7.96
C PHE A 21 -9.09 10.80 7.86
N GLY A 22 -10.10 10.40 7.08
CA GLY A 22 -10.40 8.98 6.88
C GLY A 22 -9.27 8.24 6.15
N ASP A 23 -9.29 6.92 6.26
CA ASP A 23 -8.40 6.04 5.52
C ASP A 23 -8.57 6.24 4.00
N GLN A 24 -7.45 6.42 3.29
CA GLN A 24 -7.45 6.65 1.85
C GLN A 24 -6.49 5.71 1.14
N VAL A 25 -6.97 4.98 0.13
CA VAL A 25 -6.10 4.20 -0.75
C VAL A 25 -5.24 5.16 -1.57
N VAL A 26 -3.92 5.06 -1.44
CA VAL A 26 -2.96 5.94 -2.14
C VAL A 26 -2.16 5.21 -3.20
N LEU A 27 -2.10 3.88 -3.11
CA LEU A 27 -1.49 3.01 -4.10
C LEU A 27 -2.26 1.69 -4.09
N GLY A 28 -2.53 1.10 -5.25
CA GLY A 28 -3.25 -0.16 -5.35
C GLY A 28 -2.80 -0.99 -6.53
N ASP A 29 -3.12 -2.28 -6.47
CA ASP A 29 -2.71 -3.30 -7.43
C ASP A 29 -1.17 -3.40 -7.62
N VAL A 30 -0.42 -3.25 -6.52
CA VAL A 30 1.05 -3.27 -6.56
C VAL A 30 1.63 -4.49 -5.85
N SER A 31 2.87 -4.84 -6.20
CA SER A 31 3.63 -5.90 -5.53
C SER A 31 4.02 -5.50 -4.10
N MET A 32 4.29 -6.49 -3.25
CA MET A 32 4.70 -6.26 -1.85
C MET A 32 5.95 -5.36 -1.75
N ASP A 33 6.96 -5.61 -2.58
CA ASP A 33 8.18 -4.80 -2.63
C ASP A 33 7.90 -3.33 -3.01
N GLU A 34 6.98 -3.11 -3.95
CA GLU A 34 6.62 -1.79 -4.45
C GLU A 34 5.77 -1.02 -3.42
N ALA A 35 4.86 -1.72 -2.73
CA ALA A 35 4.14 -1.20 -1.58
C ALA A 35 5.09 -0.78 -0.44
N GLN A 36 6.13 -1.58 -0.16
CA GLN A 36 7.15 -1.28 0.84
C GLN A 36 8.02 -0.08 0.44
N ASP A 37 8.56 -0.06 -0.79
CA ASP A 37 9.37 1.06 -1.31
C ASP A 37 8.57 2.37 -1.28
N TYR A 38 7.26 2.32 -1.59
CA TYR A 38 6.39 3.48 -1.47
C TYR A 38 6.32 4.01 -0.03
N ILE A 39 6.10 3.12 0.95
CA ILE A 39 6.04 3.50 2.36
C ILE A 39 7.40 4.04 2.83
N ASP A 40 8.51 3.38 2.50
CA ASP A 40 9.85 3.78 2.91
C ASP A 40 10.22 5.16 2.36
N ARG A 41 9.94 5.43 1.09
CA ARG A 41 10.18 6.76 0.49
C ARG A 41 9.33 7.85 1.15
N ARG A 42 8.08 7.53 1.50
CA ARG A 42 7.16 8.53 2.07
C ARG A 42 7.36 8.73 3.56
N SER A 43 7.70 7.67 4.29
CA SER A 43 8.10 7.69 5.70
C SER A 43 9.43 8.43 5.88
N GLY A 44 10.39 8.25 4.96
CA GLY A 44 11.65 9.00 4.98
C GLY A 44 11.49 10.50 4.66
N TRP A 45 10.48 10.88 3.87
CA TRP A 45 10.22 12.28 3.51
C TRP A 45 9.40 13.02 4.59
N PHE A 46 8.42 12.33 5.19
CA PHE A 46 7.61 12.84 6.27
C PHE A 46 8.22 12.37 7.59
N ASN A 47 9.06 13.23 8.18
CA ASN A 47 9.72 13.03 9.48
C ASN A 47 8.68 13.02 10.64
N GLY A 48 7.73 12.07 10.62
CA GLY A 48 6.55 12.05 11.47
C GLY A 48 5.66 10.84 11.18
N ASP A 49 5.55 9.98 12.19
CA ASP A 49 4.56 8.90 12.32
C ASP A 49 4.64 7.78 11.27
N GLY A 50 5.52 6.80 11.53
CA GLY A 50 5.60 5.52 10.81
C GLY A 50 4.32 4.65 10.85
N ASN A 51 3.23 5.13 11.47
CA ASN A 51 1.91 4.49 11.49
C ASN A 51 0.94 5.07 10.45
N THR A 52 1.40 5.93 9.54
CA THR A 52 0.52 6.61 8.57
C THR A 52 0.09 5.72 7.39
N TYR A 53 0.73 4.57 7.17
CA TYR A 53 0.45 3.70 6.02
C TYR A 53 0.24 2.25 6.46
N LYS A 54 -0.74 1.57 5.86
CA LYS A 54 -1.00 0.13 6.02
C LYS A 54 -1.03 -0.55 4.66
N ILE A 55 -0.41 -1.73 4.57
CA ILE A 55 -0.48 -2.59 3.40
C ILE A 55 -1.62 -3.57 3.62
N VAL A 56 -2.59 -3.62 2.72
CA VAL A 56 -3.68 -4.59 2.73
C VAL A 56 -3.59 -5.44 1.48
N ARG A 57 -3.91 -6.72 1.59
CA ARG A 57 -3.96 -7.60 0.43
C ARG A 57 -5.16 -7.19 -0.44
N HIS A 58 -4.91 -6.90 -1.72
CA HIS A 58 -5.97 -6.66 -2.68
C HIS A 58 -6.75 -7.97 -2.79
N ARG A 59 -8.07 -7.89 -2.63
CA ARG A 59 -8.96 -9.05 -2.69
C ARG A 59 -10.05 -8.66 -3.68
N ASP A 60 -9.92 -9.14 -4.91
CA ASP A 60 -10.95 -9.08 -5.95
C ASP A 60 -12.35 -9.47 -5.44
#